data_AF-A0A5K1I1Q5-F1
#
_entry.id   AF-A0A5K1I1Q5-F1
#
_cell.length_a   1.000
_cell.length_b   1.000
_cell.length_c   1.000
_cell.angle_alpha   90.00
_cell.angle_beta   90.00
_cell.angle_gamma   90.00
#
_symmetry.space_group_name_H-M   'P 1'
#
loop_
_entity.id
_entity.type
_entity.pdbx_description
1 polymer ?
#
loop_
_entity_poly.entity_id
_entity_poly.type
_entity_poly.pdbx_seq_one_letter_code
_entity_poly.pdbx_strand_id
1 'polypeptide(L)'
;SSSSAFSVRKVYCWNRLGTPSGSRFRGSAIAEREGKIIYTDAEKIVLSGNGDTISIPLVMYQRSNKNTWMHQKPQVHRGKCLKKGQILADGAATVGGELALGKNVSVAYMPWEGYNSEDAVLISERLVYDDIYTSFHIRKYEIQTHVTSQGPERITNEIPHLEPYLLRNLDRNGIVMLGSWVETGDVLVGKLTPQTAKESSYAPEDRLLRAILGIQVSTAKETCLKLPIGGRGRVIDVRWGQKKGGSIYNPEMIRVYISQKRKSKWAIK
;
A
#
# COMPACT_ATOMS: atom_id res chain seq x y z
N SER A 1 47.87 -26.14 -1.89
CA SER A 1 47.24 -25.60 -3.12
C SER A 1 46.05 -26.47 -3.51
N SER A 2 44.94 -26.40 -2.77
CA SER A 2 43.70 -27.08 -3.15
C SER A 2 42.88 -26.13 -4.01
N SER A 3 42.98 -26.29 -5.32
CA SER A 3 42.10 -25.64 -6.30
C SER A 3 40.68 -26.22 -6.13
N SER A 4 39.87 -25.61 -5.27
CA SER A 4 38.43 -25.88 -5.21
C SER A 4 37.78 -25.28 -6.46
N ALA A 5 37.29 -26.15 -7.35
CA ALA A 5 36.58 -25.74 -8.55
C ALA A 5 35.27 -25.03 -8.14
N PHE A 6 35.22 -23.72 -8.35
CA PHE A 6 34.03 -22.92 -8.07
C PHE A 6 32.97 -23.17 -9.16
N SER A 7 31.88 -23.85 -8.80
CA SER A 7 30.71 -23.97 -9.68
C SER A 7 29.80 -22.75 -9.49
N VAL A 8 30.06 -21.69 -10.27
CA VAL A 8 29.12 -20.56 -10.38
C VAL A 8 27.97 -20.98 -11.29
N ARG A 9 26.74 -20.98 -10.78
CA ARG A 9 25.54 -21.23 -11.58
C ARG A 9 24.60 -20.04 -11.49
N LYS A 10 23.93 -19.71 -12.60
CA LYS A 10 22.76 -18.83 -12.58
C LYS A 10 21.60 -19.62 -12.02
N VAL A 11 21.02 -19.15 -10.92
CA VAL A 11 19.83 -19.75 -10.32
C VAL A 11 18.63 -18.82 -10.56
N TYR A 12 17.54 -19.41 -11.04
CA TYR A 12 16.27 -18.73 -11.23
C TYR A 12 15.45 -18.84 -9.95
N CYS A 13 15.28 -17.74 -9.20
CA CYS A 13 14.42 -17.74 -8.03
C CYS A 13 12.94 -17.70 -8.44
N TRP A 14 12.24 -18.83 -8.30
CA TRP A 14 10.80 -18.93 -8.47
C TRP A 14 10.08 -18.74 -7.13
N ASN A 15 9.54 -17.55 -6.86
CA ASN A 15 8.64 -17.35 -5.71
C ASN A 15 7.22 -17.80 -6.08
N ARG A 16 6.79 -18.95 -5.55
CA ARG A 16 5.45 -19.52 -5.76
C ARG A 16 4.37 -18.63 -5.09
N LEU A 17 3.81 -17.68 -5.83
CA LEU A 17 2.55 -17.03 -5.44
C LEU A 17 1.39 -17.82 -6.06
N GLY A 18 0.56 -18.43 -5.20
CA GLY A 18 -0.64 -19.15 -5.63
C GLY A 18 -1.53 -18.28 -6.53
N THR A 19 -1.92 -18.86 -7.66
CA THR A 19 -2.87 -18.30 -8.62
C THR A 19 -4.23 -18.10 -7.93
N PRO A 20 -4.87 -16.92 -8.04
CA PRO A 20 -6.27 -16.81 -7.65
C PRO A 20 -7.13 -17.50 -8.71
N SER A 21 -7.80 -18.58 -8.33
CA SER A 21 -8.92 -19.13 -9.09
C SER A 21 -10.11 -18.17 -9.02
N GLY A 22 -10.74 -17.89 -10.16
CA GLY A 22 -12.08 -17.28 -10.18
C GLY A 22 -12.12 -15.77 -10.39
N SER A 23 -11.69 -15.33 -11.57
CA SER A 23 -12.13 -14.16 -12.37
C SER A 23 -11.03 -13.91 -13.40
N ARG A 24 -11.37 -13.44 -14.61
CA ARG A 24 -10.42 -13.18 -15.71
C ARG A 24 -9.43 -12.05 -15.36
N PHE A 25 -8.58 -12.22 -14.36
CA PHE A 25 -7.43 -11.36 -14.12
C PHE A 25 -6.29 -11.87 -14.99
N ARG A 26 -6.22 -11.34 -16.23
CA ARG A 26 -5.02 -11.50 -17.04
C ARG A 26 -3.93 -10.63 -16.42
N GLY A 27 -2.86 -11.26 -15.93
CA GLY A 27 -1.70 -10.55 -15.41
C GLY A 27 -1.15 -9.53 -16.41
N SER A 28 -1.13 -9.87 -17.70
CA SER A 28 -0.74 -8.99 -18.80
C SER A 28 -1.94 -8.58 -19.66
N ALA A 29 -1.93 -7.35 -20.17
CA ALA A 29 -2.91 -6.88 -21.16
C ALA A 29 -2.53 -7.42 -22.55
N ILE A 30 -3.50 -7.95 -23.30
CA ILE A 30 -3.29 -8.58 -24.61
C ILE A 30 -4.20 -7.91 -25.64
N ALA A 31 -3.70 -7.73 -26.86
CA ALA A 31 -4.47 -7.17 -27.97
C ALA A 31 -5.54 -8.15 -28.45
N GLU A 32 -6.82 -7.79 -28.33
CA GLU A 32 -7.92 -8.61 -28.84
C GLU A 32 -8.09 -8.53 -30.36
N ARG A 33 -7.61 -7.44 -30.95
CA ARG A 33 -7.65 -7.14 -32.39
C ARG A 33 -6.30 -6.66 -32.86
N GLU A 34 -6.05 -6.82 -34.15
CA GLU A 34 -4.91 -6.18 -34.81
C GLU A 34 -5.17 -4.68 -35.01
N GLY A 35 -4.11 -3.89 -35.06
CA GLY A 35 -4.22 -2.44 -35.21
C GLY A 35 -2.93 -1.70 -34.96
N LYS A 36 -2.96 -0.39 -35.21
CA LYS A 36 -1.86 0.53 -34.97
C LYS A 36 -2.09 1.30 -33.69
N ILE A 37 -1.05 1.45 -32.87
CA ILE A 37 -1.12 2.24 -31.64
C ILE A 37 -1.12 3.72 -31.98
N ILE A 38 -2.20 4.41 -31.60
CA ILE A 38 -2.32 5.87 -31.74
C ILE A 38 -1.72 6.56 -30.53
N TYR A 39 -1.98 6.03 -29.34
CA TYR A 39 -1.61 6.66 -28.08
C TYR A 39 -1.31 5.61 -27.02
N THR A 40 -0.27 5.86 -26.24
CA THR A 40 0.16 5.00 -25.13
C THR A 40 0.34 5.88 -23.92
N ASP A 41 -0.37 5.54 -22.85
CA ASP A 41 -0.25 6.14 -21.52
C ASP A 41 -0.03 5.05 -20.47
N ALA A 42 0.28 5.47 -19.26
CA ALA A 42 0.28 4.60 -18.10
C ALA A 42 -1.16 4.12 -17.75
N GLU A 43 -2.18 4.94 -18.01
CA GLU A 43 -3.59 4.62 -17.69
C GLU A 43 -4.30 3.83 -18.77
N LYS A 44 -3.97 4.06 -20.04
CA LYS A 44 -4.70 3.48 -21.16
C LYS A 44 -3.84 3.39 -22.42
N ILE A 45 -4.14 2.40 -23.24
CA ILE A 45 -3.56 2.23 -24.57
C ILE A 45 -4.69 2.38 -25.59
N VAL A 46 -4.47 3.19 -26.62
CA VAL A 46 -5.44 3.43 -27.68
C VAL A 46 -4.94 2.82 -28.98
N LEU A 47 -5.73 1.88 -29.50
CA LEU A 47 -5.47 1.15 -30.75
C LEU A 47 -6.47 1.59 -31.81
N SER A 48 -6.03 1.73 -33.05
CA SER A 48 -6.91 1.86 -34.20
C SER A 48 -6.77 0.66 -35.13
N GLY A 49 -7.89 0.05 -35.49
CA GLY A 49 -7.95 -1.10 -36.39
C GLY A 49 -9.32 -1.19 -37.04
N ASN A 50 -9.37 -1.52 -38.33
CA ASN A 50 -10.59 -1.64 -39.14
C ASN A 50 -11.54 -0.42 -39.07
N GLY A 51 -10.99 0.79 -39.00
CA GLY A 51 -11.78 2.04 -38.94
C GLY A 51 -12.23 2.45 -37.54
N ASP A 52 -12.17 1.56 -36.55
CA ASP A 52 -12.54 1.84 -35.16
C ASP A 52 -11.32 2.19 -34.30
N THR A 53 -11.55 2.98 -33.26
CA THR A 53 -10.57 3.27 -32.21
C THR A 53 -11.00 2.63 -30.89
N ILE A 54 -10.16 1.76 -30.34
CA ILE A 54 -10.42 1.00 -29.11
C ILE A 54 -9.48 1.51 -28.02
N SER A 55 -10.05 1.96 -26.91
CA SER A 55 -9.31 2.30 -25.70
C SER A 55 -9.28 1.13 -24.73
N ILE A 56 -8.08 0.67 -24.38
CA ILE A 56 -7.87 -0.40 -23.40
C ILE A 56 -7.35 0.23 -22.11
N PRO A 57 -8.14 0.25 -21.03
CA PRO A 57 -7.69 0.74 -19.74
C PRO A 57 -6.68 -0.24 -19.12
N LEU A 58 -5.61 0.30 -18.55
CA LEU A 58 -4.60 -0.44 -17.80
C LEU A 58 -4.89 -0.38 -16.30
N VAL A 59 -4.54 -1.45 -15.61
CA VAL A 59 -4.64 -1.49 -14.15
C VAL A 59 -3.48 -0.71 -13.54
N MET A 60 -3.78 0.36 -12.82
CA MET A 60 -2.80 1.18 -12.13
C MET A 60 -3.03 1.23 -10.61
N TYR A 61 -1.95 1.03 -9.85
CA TYR A 61 -1.92 1.15 -8.38
C TYR A 61 -3.00 0.36 -7.65
N GLN A 62 -3.47 -0.74 -8.24
CA GLN A 62 -4.52 -1.55 -7.65
C GLN A 62 -3.93 -2.45 -6.58
N ARG A 63 -4.71 -2.64 -5.50
CA ARG A 63 -4.38 -3.60 -4.46
C ARG A 63 -4.91 -4.98 -4.82
N SER A 64 -4.08 -6.00 -4.65
CA SER A 64 -4.54 -7.40 -4.66
C SER A 64 -5.18 -7.82 -3.33
N ASN A 65 -5.88 -8.94 -3.33
CA ASN A 65 -6.41 -9.56 -2.11
C ASN A 65 -5.31 -9.90 -1.08
N LYS A 66 -4.08 -10.16 -1.56
CA LYS A 66 -2.89 -10.41 -0.73
C LYS A 66 -2.06 -9.15 -0.45
N ASN A 67 -2.62 -7.96 -0.67
CA ASN A 67 -1.99 -6.66 -0.38
C ASN A 67 -0.73 -6.38 -1.22
N THR A 68 -0.57 -7.07 -2.35
CA THR A 68 0.49 -6.80 -3.30
C THR A 68 0.08 -5.69 -4.26
N TRP A 69 1.08 -4.96 -4.74
CA TRP A 69 0.90 -3.93 -5.75
C TRP A 69 0.63 -4.57 -7.12
N MET A 70 -0.51 -4.23 -7.72
CA MET A 70 -0.88 -4.58 -9.09
C MET A 70 -0.80 -3.33 -9.96
N HIS A 71 0.13 -3.37 -10.91
CA HIS A 71 0.33 -2.28 -11.86
C HIS A 71 0.77 -2.88 -13.19
N GLN A 72 0.08 -2.48 -14.25
CA GLN A 72 0.38 -2.88 -15.60
C GLN A 72 1.24 -1.82 -16.28
N LYS A 73 2.39 -2.23 -16.81
CA LYS A 73 3.32 -1.35 -17.52
C LYS A 73 3.16 -1.54 -19.02
N PRO A 74 2.79 -0.50 -19.79
CA PRO A 74 2.73 -0.62 -21.24
C PRO A 74 4.12 -0.96 -21.80
N GLN A 75 4.18 -1.96 -22.69
CA GLN A 75 5.41 -2.40 -23.38
C GLN A 75 5.49 -1.89 -24.82
N VAL A 76 4.43 -1.26 -25.30
CA VAL A 76 4.28 -0.89 -26.70
C VAL A 76 4.41 0.61 -26.90
N HIS A 77 5.04 1.00 -28.00
CA HIS A 77 5.26 2.41 -28.34
C HIS A 77 4.29 2.88 -29.43
N ARG A 78 4.07 4.20 -29.48
CA ARG A 78 3.23 4.85 -30.48
C ARG A 78 3.67 4.49 -31.90
N GLY A 79 2.71 4.23 -32.77
CA GLY A 79 2.95 3.97 -34.19
C GLY A 79 3.30 2.52 -34.55
N LYS A 80 3.51 1.63 -33.57
CA LYS A 80 3.74 0.21 -33.84
C LYS A 80 2.43 -0.49 -34.21
N CYS A 81 2.48 -1.32 -35.25
CA CYS A 81 1.38 -2.22 -35.61
C CYS A 81 1.48 -3.50 -34.79
N LEU A 82 0.34 -3.94 -34.26
CA LEU A 82 0.22 -5.12 -33.42
C LEU A 82 -0.68 -6.14 -34.07
N LYS A 83 -0.37 -7.41 -33.82
CA LYS A 83 -1.23 -8.54 -34.22
C LYS A 83 -2.16 -8.90 -33.07
N LYS A 84 -3.29 -9.53 -33.41
CA LYS A 84 -4.17 -10.16 -32.42
C LYS A 84 -3.37 -11.15 -31.56
N GLY A 85 -3.56 -11.08 -30.25
CA GLY A 85 -2.88 -11.94 -29.28
C GLY A 85 -1.53 -11.40 -28.77
N GLN A 86 -1.04 -10.28 -29.30
CA GLN A 86 0.22 -9.69 -28.84
C GLN A 86 0.08 -9.01 -27.47
N ILE A 87 1.12 -9.07 -26.64
CA ILE A 87 1.15 -8.39 -25.34
C ILE A 87 1.24 -6.87 -25.53
N LEU A 88 0.36 -6.17 -24.84
CA LEU A 88 0.27 -4.70 -24.80
C LEU A 88 0.97 -4.13 -23.57
N ALA A 89 0.75 -4.76 -22.42
CA ALA A 89 1.30 -4.34 -21.14
C ALA A 89 1.65 -5.56 -20.29
N ASP A 90 2.79 -5.47 -19.61
CA ASP A 90 3.22 -6.44 -18.62
C ASP A 90 2.56 -6.16 -17.28
N GLY A 91 2.30 -7.21 -16.51
CA GLY A 91 1.75 -7.14 -15.18
C GLY A 91 2.80 -7.06 -14.07
N ALA A 92 2.33 -7.17 -12.83
CA ALA A 92 3.19 -7.10 -11.65
C ALA A 92 4.24 -8.22 -11.54
N ALA A 93 4.04 -9.35 -12.23
CA ALA A 93 4.91 -10.52 -12.18
C ALA A 93 5.18 -11.09 -13.58
N THR A 94 5.12 -10.28 -14.63
CA THR A 94 5.42 -10.71 -15.99
C THR A 94 6.41 -9.76 -16.67
N VAL A 95 7.22 -10.30 -17.58
CA VAL A 95 8.15 -9.54 -18.42
C VAL A 95 8.07 -10.13 -19.83
N GLY A 96 7.73 -9.31 -20.82
CA GLY A 96 7.57 -9.78 -22.20
C GLY A 96 6.46 -10.82 -22.37
N GLY A 97 5.45 -10.81 -21.50
CA GLY A 97 4.39 -11.82 -21.46
C GLY A 97 4.74 -13.16 -20.81
N GLU A 98 5.98 -13.34 -20.37
CA GLU A 98 6.40 -14.52 -19.60
C GLU A 98 6.34 -14.24 -18.09
N LEU A 99 6.19 -15.29 -17.29
CA LEU A 99 6.11 -15.20 -15.84
C LEU A 99 7.49 -14.92 -15.23
N ALA A 100 7.62 -13.81 -14.49
CA ALA A 100 8.85 -13.34 -13.86
C ALA A 100 8.62 -13.09 -12.36
N LEU A 101 8.60 -14.18 -11.57
CA LEU A 101 8.33 -14.13 -10.12
C LEU A 101 9.52 -13.65 -9.27
N GLY A 102 10.71 -13.51 -9.88
CA GLY A 102 11.94 -13.17 -9.18
C GLY A 102 12.97 -12.56 -10.11
N LYS A 103 14.23 -12.56 -9.65
CA LYS A 103 15.38 -12.04 -10.39
C LYS A 103 16.42 -13.14 -10.53
N ASN A 104 17.14 -13.10 -11.65
CA ASN A 104 18.24 -14.00 -11.91
C ASN A 104 19.46 -13.48 -11.16
N VAL A 105 20.02 -14.32 -10.31
CA VAL A 105 21.20 -13.99 -9.50
C VAL A 105 22.29 -15.04 -9.72
N SER A 106 23.53 -14.59 -9.60
CA SER A 106 24.70 -15.47 -9.60
C SER A 106 24.84 -16.09 -8.22
N VAL A 107 24.92 -17.41 -8.15
CA VAL A 107 25.06 -18.15 -6.90
C VAL A 107 26.35 -18.95 -6.93
N ALA A 108 27.11 -18.87 -5.84
CA ALA A 108 28.28 -19.71 -5.61
C ALA A 108 27.91 -20.76 -4.55
N TYR A 109 28.14 -22.03 -4.86
CA TYR A 109 27.95 -23.13 -3.91
C TYR A 109 29.29 -23.45 -3.26
N MET A 110 29.54 -22.87 -2.09
CA MET A 110 30.73 -23.14 -1.28
C MET A 110 30.41 -22.93 0.21
N PRO A 111 31.00 -23.73 1.12
CA PRO A 111 30.94 -23.41 2.54
C PRO A 111 31.69 -22.10 2.79
N TRP A 112 31.10 -21.20 3.57
CA TRP A 112 31.69 -19.88 3.86
C TRP A 112 31.64 -19.59 5.36
N GLU A 113 32.77 -19.83 6.03
CA GLU A 113 33.02 -19.47 7.44
C GLU A 113 31.89 -19.85 8.42
N GLY A 114 31.13 -20.92 8.12
CA GLY A 114 30.00 -21.38 8.93
C GLY A 114 28.73 -20.52 8.84
N TYR A 115 28.74 -19.40 8.11
CA TYR A 115 27.56 -18.54 7.95
C TYR A 115 26.45 -19.16 7.09
N ASN A 116 26.78 -20.12 6.24
CA ASN A 116 25.81 -20.90 5.46
C ASN A 116 25.61 -22.30 6.04
N SER A 117 25.63 -22.43 7.37
CA SER A 117 25.28 -23.67 8.05
C SER A 117 23.79 -23.98 7.89
N GLU A 118 23.48 -25.28 7.71
CA GLU A 118 22.11 -25.79 7.59
C GLU A 118 21.33 -25.11 6.44
N ASP A 119 20.31 -24.32 6.79
CA ASP A 119 19.40 -23.63 5.87
C ASP A 119 19.73 -22.14 5.71
N ALA A 120 20.84 -21.67 6.29
CA ALA A 120 21.24 -20.27 6.20
C ALA A 120 21.80 -19.95 4.81
N VAL A 121 21.34 -18.84 4.22
CA VAL A 121 21.81 -18.34 2.92
C VAL A 121 22.47 -16.99 3.11
N LEU A 122 23.70 -16.88 2.64
CA LEU A 122 24.42 -15.61 2.54
C LEU A 122 23.98 -14.86 1.29
N ILE A 123 23.75 -13.55 1.47
CA ILE A 123 23.27 -12.66 0.41
C ILE A 123 24.24 -11.51 0.31
N SER A 124 24.67 -11.20 -0.92
CA SER A 124 25.50 -10.03 -1.16
C SER A 124 24.74 -8.75 -0.82
N GLU A 125 25.37 -7.85 -0.08
CA GLU A 125 24.82 -6.54 0.27
C GLU A 125 24.41 -5.72 -0.96
N ARG A 126 25.09 -5.94 -2.10
CA ARG A 126 24.73 -5.34 -3.39
C ARG A 126 23.26 -5.56 -3.76
N LEU A 127 22.68 -6.72 -3.41
CA LEU A 127 21.27 -7.03 -3.70
C LEU A 127 20.29 -6.12 -2.94
N VAL A 128 20.72 -5.59 -1.78
CA VAL A 128 19.95 -4.63 -0.97
C VAL A 128 20.15 -3.21 -1.48
N TYR A 129 21.37 -2.83 -1.86
CA TYR A 129 21.68 -1.51 -2.41
C TYR A 129 21.02 -1.28 -3.77
N ASP A 130 21.10 -2.26 -4.67
CA ASP A 130 20.52 -2.18 -6.03
C ASP A 130 18.99 -2.36 -6.03
N ASP A 131 18.35 -2.42 -4.85
CA ASP A 131 16.90 -2.59 -4.66
C ASP A 131 16.30 -3.79 -5.42
N ILE A 132 17.11 -4.82 -5.72
CA ILE A 132 16.74 -5.97 -6.56
C ILE A 132 15.60 -6.78 -5.92
N TYR A 133 15.67 -6.97 -4.60
CA TYR A 133 14.63 -7.63 -3.80
C TYR A 133 13.85 -6.62 -2.96
N THR A 134 13.22 -5.66 -3.64
CA THR A 134 12.28 -4.73 -3.02
C THR A 134 10.85 -5.00 -3.49
N SER A 135 9.91 -4.94 -2.54
CA SER A 135 8.49 -5.10 -2.83
C SER A 135 7.69 -3.91 -2.32
N PHE A 136 6.62 -3.59 -3.03
CA PHE A 136 5.64 -2.61 -2.60
C PHE A 136 4.39 -3.32 -2.09
N HIS A 137 3.99 -2.97 -0.87
CA HIS A 137 2.78 -3.49 -0.24
C HIS A 137 1.79 -2.36 -0.02
N ILE A 138 0.54 -2.57 -0.40
CA ILE A 138 -0.53 -1.59 -0.18
C ILE A 138 -1.37 -2.05 1.01
N ARG A 139 -1.28 -1.29 2.11
CA ARG A 139 -2.13 -1.50 3.29
C ARG A 139 -3.34 -0.58 3.22
N LYS A 140 -4.48 -1.10 3.68
CA LYS A 140 -5.76 -0.40 3.77
C LYS A 140 -6.02 -0.24 5.25
N TYR A 141 -6.25 0.98 5.66
CA TYR A 141 -6.69 1.35 6.99
C TYR A 141 -8.09 1.91 6.85
N GLU A 142 -9.02 1.48 7.69
CA GLU A 142 -10.40 1.94 7.64
C GLU A 142 -10.90 2.32 9.01
N ILE A 143 -11.70 3.37 9.02
CA ILE A 143 -12.41 3.84 10.20
C ILE A 143 -13.83 4.23 9.79
N GLN A 144 -14.76 4.00 10.70
CA GLN A 144 -16.17 4.35 10.54
C GLN A 144 -16.58 5.26 11.69
N THR A 145 -17.49 6.18 11.39
CA THR A 145 -18.19 6.97 12.40
C THR A 145 -19.43 6.23 12.85
N HIS A 146 -19.64 6.20 14.16
CA HIS A 146 -20.83 5.62 14.77
C HIS A 146 -21.58 6.66 15.59
N VAL A 147 -22.87 6.42 15.81
CA VAL A 147 -23.65 7.18 16.78
C VAL A 147 -23.55 6.46 18.11
N THR A 148 -23.02 7.15 19.12
CA THR A 148 -23.00 6.66 20.49
C THR A 148 -24.20 7.20 21.25
N SER A 149 -24.51 6.63 22.41
CA SER A 149 -25.56 7.16 23.30
C SER A 149 -25.32 8.60 23.75
N GLN A 150 -24.08 9.08 23.68
CA GLN A 150 -23.66 10.43 24.08
C GLN A 150 -23.61 11.41 22.89
N GLY A 151 -23.91 10.93 21.68
CA GLY A 151 -23.92 11.74 20.47
C GLY A 151 -23.18 11.09 19.29
N PRO A 152 -23.28 11.71 18.11
CA PRO A 152 -22.57 11.26 16.92
C PRO A 152 -21.06 11.51 17.00
N GLU A 153 -20.25 10.53 16.58
CA GLU A 153 -18.82 10.74 16.36
C GLU A 153 -18.58 11.70 15.19
N ARG A 154 -17.59 12.58 15.34
CA ARG A 154 -17.23 13.61 14.34
C ARG A 154 -15.80 13.41 13.87
N ILE A 155 -15.57 13.63 12.58
CA ILE A 155 -14.23 13.68 11.99
C ILE A 155 -13.78 15.14 12.03
N THR A 156 -12.57 15.38 12.55
CA THR A 156 -12.00 16.74 12.66
C THR A 156 -10.48 16.66 12.74
N ASN A 157 -9.81 17.74 12.33
CA ASN A 157 -8.38 17.93 12.47
C ASN A 157 -7.98 18.48 13.86
N GLU A 158 -8.92 19.12 14.55
CA GLU A 158 -8.72 19.68 15.88
C GLU A 158 -8.94 18.60 16.95
N ILE A 159 -7.87 17.93 17.35
CA ILE A 159 -7.89 16.90 18.38
C ILE A 159 -7.20 17.44 19.64
N PRO A 160 -7.91 17.55 20.77
CA PRO A 160 -7.30 17.99 22.02
C PRO A 160 -6.29 16.95 22.50
N HIS A 161 -5.25 17.39 23.21
CA HIS A 161 -4.22 16.56 23.86
C HIS A 161 -3.26 15.81 22.93
N LEU A 162 -3.32 16.04 21.61
CA LEU A 162 -2.36 15.45 20.67
C LEU A 162 -1.32 16.47 20.20
N GLU A 163 -0.09 16.01 20.03
CA GLU A 163 0.99 16.85 19.50
C GLU A 163 0.67 17.32 18.07
N PRO A 164 0.88 18.61 17.75
CA PRO A 164 0.70 19.15 16.40
C PRO A 164 1.51 18.42 15.33
N TYR A 165 2.66 17.85 15.72
CA TYR A 165 3.51 17.07 14.83
C TYR A 165 2.79 15.85 14.24
N LEU A 166 1.96 15.16 15.03
CA LEU A 166 1.21 13.97 14.57
C LEU A 166 0.01 14.33 13.68
N LEU A 167 -0.43 15.60 13.72
CA LEU A 167 -1.57 16.14 12.98
C LEU A 167 -1.15 16.84 11.68
N ARG A 168 0.15 17.06 11.45
CA ARG A 168 0.71 17.82 10.31
C ARG A 168 0.24 17.38 8.92
N ASN A 169 -0.13 16.11 8.80
CA ASN A 169 -0.51 15.49 7.53
C ASN A 169 -2.02 15.51 7.28
N LEU A 170 -2.83 15.98 8.23
CA LEU A 170 -4.29 16.06 8.10
C LEU A 170 -4.72 17.31 7.31
N ASP A 171 -5.80 17.15 6.55
CA ASP A 171 -6.49 18.24 5.88
C ASP A 171 -7.43 19.00 6.83
N ARG A 172 -8.17 19.97 6.31
CA ARG A 172 -9.16 20.75 7.09
C ARG A 172 -10.32 19.92 7.63
N ASN A 173 -10.58 18.76 7.03
CA ASN A 173 -11.66 17.86 7.46
C ASN A 173 -11.19 16.87 8.52
N GLY A 174 -9.88 16.74 8.77
CA GLY A 174 -9.32 15.73 9.67
C GLY A 174 -8.93 14.43 8.98
N ILE A 175 -8.67 14.44 7.67
CA ILE A 175 -8.29 13.27 6.87
C ILE A 175 -6.88 13.49 6.32
N VAL A 176 -6.05 12.45 6.31
CA VAL A 176 -4.69 12.55 5.77
C VAL A 176 -4.66 12.97 4.30
N MET A 177 -3.78 13.89 3.95
CA MET A 177 -3.62 14.38 2.58
C MET A 177 -2.98 13.33 1.66
N LEU A 178 -3.46 13.25 0.42
CA LEU A 178 -2.91 12.38 -0.63
C LEU A 178 -1.43 12.71 -0.88
N GLY A 179 -0.60 11.68 -1.03
CA GLY A 179 0.83 11.83 -1.28
C GLY A 179 1.67 12.15 -0.05
N SER A 180 1.07 12.35 1.13
CA SER A 180 1.80 12.58 2.38
C SER A 180 2.66 11.38 2.78
N TRP A 181 3.82 11.67 3.35
CA TRP A 181 4.66 10.67 3.99
C TRP A 181 4.22 10.51 5.45
N VAL A 182 3.86 9.28 5.82
CA VAL A 182 3.33 8.97 7.16
C VAL A 182 4.20 7.95 7.85
N GLU A 183 4.42 8.19 9.14
CA GLU A 183 5.23 7.37 10.02
C GLU A 183 4.40 6.76 11.14
N THR A 184 5.04 5.88 11.92
CA THR A 184 4.38 5.23 13.05
C THR A 184 3.89 6.29 14.04
N GLY A 185 2.62 6.20 14.45
CA GLY A 185 2.00 7.14 15.39
C GLY A 185 1.29 8.32 14.73
N ASP A 186 1.58 8.64 13.46
CA ASP A 186 0.90 9.71 12.74
C ASP A 186 -0.62 9.42 12.64
N VAL A 187 -1.42 10.48 12.72
CA VAL A 187 -2.88 10.38 12.57
C VAL A 187 -3.23 10.32 11.08
N LEU A 188 -3.95 9.27 10.70
CA LEU A 188 -4.49 9.09 9.35
C LEU A 188 -5.88 9.70 9.20
N VAL A 189 -6.71 9.56 10.24
CA VAL A 189 -8.05 10.15 10.30
C VAL A 189 -8.30 10.58 11.74
N GLY A 190 -8.57 11.87 11.92
CA GLY A 190 -8.94 12.44 13.18
C GLY A 190 -10.41 12.18 13.49
N LYS A 191 -10.67 11.49 14.60
CA LYS A 191 -12.02 11.14 15.05
C LYS A 191 -12.18 11.49 16.52
N LEU A 192 -13.26 12.20 16.82
CA LEU A 192 -13.67 12.54 18.17
C LEU A 192 -14.99 11.86 18.50
N THR A 193 -15.00 11.16 19.63
CA THR A 193 -16.21 10.60 20.21
C THR A 193 -16.69 11.53 21.32
N PRO A 194 -17.92 12.06 21.25
CA PRO A 194 -18.46 12.88 22.34
C PRO A 194 -18.56 12.02 23.60
N GLN A 195 -18.04 12.54 24.70
CA GLN A 195 -18.12 11.90 26.00
C GLN A 195 -18.74 12.91 26.95
N THR A 196 -19.95 12.62 27.41
CA THR A 196 -20.50 13.29 28.59
C THR A 196 -19.69 12.80 29.78
N ALA A 197 -18.62 13.52 30.08
CA ALA A 197 -17.89 13.37 31.32
C ALA A 197 -18.88 13.63 32.46
N LYS A 198 -19.44 12.57 33.05
CA LYS A 198 -19.99 12.70 34.40
C LYS A 198 -18.80 13.06 35.26
N GLU A 199 -18.79 14.26 35.81
CA GLU A 199 -17.75 14.74 36.72
C GLU A 199 -17.42 13.68 37.78
N SER A 200 -18.38 12.84 38.19
CA SER A 200 -18.25 11.80 39.20
C SER A 200 -17.40 10.58 38.83
N SER A 201 -17.00 10.40 37.57
CA SER A 201 -16.18 9.24 37.16
C SER A 201 -14.68 9.46 37.28
N TYR A 202 -14.22 10.69 37.53
CA TYR A 202 -12.79 10.98 37.71
C TYR A 202 -12.38 10.79 39.16
N ALA A 203 -11.15 10.31 39.36
CA ALA A 203 -10.55 10.22 40.69
C ALA A 203 -10.53 11.62 41.35
N PRO A 204 -10.70 11.70 42.68
CA PRO A 204 -10.65 12.97 43.40
C PRO A 204 -9.31 13.70 43.19
N GLU A 205 -8.21 12.95 43.00
CA GLU A 205 -6.88 13.47 42.67
C GLU A 205 -6.86 14.21 41.32
N ASP A 206 -7.46 13.64 40.27
CA ASP A 206 -7.58 14.24 38.95
C ASP A 206 -8.44 15.50 38.97
N ARG A 207 -9.52 15.50 39.77
CA ARG A 207 -10.37 16.68 39.96
C ARG A 207 -9.60 17.83 40.60
N LEU A 208 -8.79 17.52 41.63
CA LEU A 208 -8.00 18.52 42.35
C LEU A 208 -6.89 19.10 41.46
N LEU A 209 -6.16 18.25 40.72
CA LEU A 209 -5.14 18.70 39.77
C LEU A 209 -5.73 19.62 38.70
N ARG A 210 -6.92 19.31 38.17
CA ARG A 210 -7.61 20.15 37.18
C ARG A 210 -8.07 21.48 37.76
N ALA A 211 -8.58 21.49 39.00
CA ALA A 211 -8.99 22.71 39.68
C ALA A 211 -7.80 23.67 39.90
N ILE A 212 -6.62 23.13 40.22
CA ILE A 212 -5.40 23.91 40.40
C ILE A 212 -4.85 24.41 39.06
N LEU A 213 -4.86 23.57 38.02
CA LEU A 213 -4.29 23.89 36.71
C LEU A 213 -5.25 24.61 35.74
N GLY A 214 -6.52 24.81 36.12
CA GLY A 214 -7.53 25.45 35.28
C GLY A 214 -7.82 24.69 33.98
N ILE A 215 -7.53 23.38 33.92
CA ILE A 215 -7.68 22.59 32.69
C ILE A 215 -9.15 22.25 32.50
N GLN A 216 -9.76 22.86 31.48
CA GLN A 216 -11.15 22.61 31.11
C GLN A 216 -11.32 21.15 30.63
N VAL A 217 -12.36 20.48 31.12
CA VAL A 217 -12.63 19.08 30.76
C VAL A 217 -12.94 19.01 29.27
N SER A 218 -12.12 18.28 28.51
CA SER A 218 -12.44 17.96 27.13
C SER A 218 -13.69 17.08 27.10
N THR A 219 -14.77 17.60 26.52
CA THR A 219 -16.06 16.92 26.34
C THR A 219 -16.02 15.82 25.26
N ALA A 220 -14.85 15.57 24.68
CA ALA A 220 -14.64 14.58 23.63
C ALA A 220 -13.39 13.76 23.90
N LYS A 221 -13.48 12.47 23.64
CA LYS A 221 -12.36 11.53 23.69
C LYS A 221 -11.80 11.33 22.28
N GLU A 222 -10.47 11.31 22.18
CA GLU A 222 -9.78 10.96 20.95
C GLU A 222 -10.00 9.47 20.60
N THR A 223 -10.54 9.20 19.42
CA THR A 223 -10.71 7.85 18.87
C THR A 223 -10.18 7.77 17.43
N CYS A 224 -9.09 8.48 17.17
CA CYS A 224 -8.47 8.63 15.85
C CYS A 224 -7.89 7.32 15.29
N LEU A 225 -7.83 7.25 13.96
CA LEU A 225 -7.09 6.22 13.25
C LEU A 225 -5.61 6.62 13.18
N LYS A 226 -4.76 5.98 13.99
CA LYS A 226 -3.30 6.18 13.97
C LYS A 226 -2.61 5.09 13.17
N LEU A 227 -1.47 5.40 12.56
CA LEU A 227 -0.67 4.38 11.87
C LEU A 227 -0.03 3.44 12.92
N PRO A 228 -0.26 2.12 12.84
CA PRO A 228 0.25 1.17 13.83
C PRO A 228 1.77 1.04 13.77
N ILE A 229 2.34 0.51 14.85
CA ILE A 229 3.78 0.33 15.03
C ILE A 229 4.39 -0.46 13.88
N GLY A 230 5.50 0.07 13.33
CA GLY A 230 6.21 -0.53 12.20
C GLY A 230 5.60 -0.21 10.84
N GLY A 231 4.51 0.57 10.80
CA GLY A 231 4.00 1.18 9.58
C GLY A 231 4.81 2.42 9.21
N ARG A 232 5.22 2.51 7.94
CA ARG A 232 5.71 3.73 7.30
C ARG A 232 5.43 3.67 5.81
N GLY A 233 5.12 4.79 5.20
CA GLY A 233 4.82 4.78 3.78
C GLY A 233 4.23 6.08 3.24
N ARG A 234 3.82 6.01 1.98
CA ARG A 234 3.19 7.14 1.28
C ARG A 234 1.71 6.87 1.07
N VAL A 235 0.86 7.85 1.36
CA VAL A 235 -0.58 7.77 1.09
C VAL A 235 -0.80 7.79 -0.43
N ILE A 236 -1.40 6.73 -0.97
CA ILE A 236 -1.69 6.60 -2.42
C ILE A 236 -3.10 7.09 -2.74
N ASP A 237 -4.07 6.65 -1.94
CA ASP A 237 -5.49 6.86 -2.21
C ASP A 237 -6.24 7.02 -0.87
N VAL A 238 -7.26 7.86 -0.88
CA VAL A 238 -8.13 8.14 0.25
C VAL A 238 -9.56 8.16 -0.28
N ARG A 239 -10.39 7.25 0.24
CA ARG A 239 -11.78 7.14 -0.16
C ARG A 239 -12.66 7.47 1.03
N TRP A 240 -13.40 8.56 0.90
CA TRP A 240 -14.45 8.94 1.82
C TRP A 240 -15.80 8.63 1.19
N GLY A 241 -16.60 7.81 1.86
CA GLY A 241 -17.92 7.45 1.38
C GLY A 241 -18.91 7.34 2.53
N GLN A 242 -20.10 7.87 2.33
CA GLN A 242 -21.21 7.69 3.25
C GLN A 242 -21.97 6.42 2.86
N LYS A 243 -22.23 5.54 3.83
CA LYS A 243 -23.10 4.40 3.59
C LYS A 243 -24.54 4.90 3.69
N LYS A 244 -25.21 5.05 2.54
CA LYS A 244 -26.65 5.34 2.49
C LYS A 244 -27.40 4.15 3.09
N GLY A 245 -27.83 4.27 4.33
CA GLY A 245 -28.76 3.36 5.00
C GLY A 245 -30.06 4.10 5.26
N GLY A 246 -31.20 3.41 5.28
CA GLY A 246 -32.51 4.03 5.56
C GLY A 246 -32.68 4.58 6.99
N SER A 247 -31.60 4.77 7.75
CA SER A 247 -31.59 5.35 9.08
C SER A 247 -31.38 6.87 9.04
N ILE A 248 -31.86 7.57 10.07
CA ILE A 248 -31.70 9.03 10.24
C ILE A 248 -30.23 9.47 10.23
N TYR A 249 -29.31 8.57 10.59
CA TYR A 249 -27.87 8.82 10.55
C TYR A 249 -27.17 7.89 9.55
N ASN A 250 -26.39 8.47 8.63
CA ASN A 250 -25.59 7.73 7.67
C ASN A 250 -24.14 7.63 8.18
N PRO A 251 -23.63 6.44 8.53
CA PRO A 251 -22.26 6.31 8.99
C PRO A 251 -21.29 6.63 7.84
N GLU A 252 -20.29 7.42 8.16
CA GLU A 252 -19.22 7.76 7.24
C GLU A 252 -18.13 6.70 7.33
N MET A 253 -17.66 6.23 6.18
CA MET A 253 -16.57 5.28 6.09
C MET A 253 -15.41 5.92 5.34
N ILE A 254 -14.27 6.01 6.03
CA ILE A 254 -13.02 6.50 5.45
C ILE A 254 -12.06 5.34 5.30
N ARG A 255 -11.50 5.20 4.11
CA ARG A 255 -10.49 4.19 3.76
C ARG A 255 -9.24 4.90 3.27
N VAL A 256 -8.13 4.66 3.95
CA VAL A 256 -6.82 5.22 3.61
C VAL A 256 -5.94 4.08 3.09
N TYR A 257 -5.36 4.27 1.90
CA TYR A 257 -4.45 3.32 1.27
C TYR A 257 -3.02 3.84 1.33
N ILE A 258 -2.13 3.07 1.93
CA ILE A 258 -0.73 3.44 2.16
C ILE A 258 0.18 2.44 1.44
N SER A 259 1.07 2.97 0.60
CA SER A 259 2.16 2.22 -0.01
C SER A 259 3.32 2.10 0.97
N GLN A 260 3.73 0.87 1.25
CA GLN A 260 4.91 0.58 2.06
C GLN A 260 5.97 -0.07 1.18
N LYS A 261 7.12 0.60 1.03
CA LYS A 261 8.31 0.00 0.44
C LYS A 261 8.94 -0.93 1.48
N ARG A 262 8.89 -2.23 1.21
CA ARG A 262 9.62 -3.24 1.99
C ARG A 262 10.90 -3.56 1.25
N LYS A 263 12.02 -3.13 1.83
CA LYS A 263 13.31 -3.70 1.48
C LYS A 263 13.44 -5.01 2.22
N SER A 264 13.94 -6.04 1.54
CA SER A 264 14.23 -7.30 2.21
C SER A 264 15.32 -7.06 3.24
N LYS A 265 14.96 -7.13 4.52
CA LYS A 265 15.90 -7.14 5.64
C LYS A 265 16.37 -8.58 5.80
N TRP A 266 17.22 -9.03 4.87
CA TRP A 266 18.00 -10.23 5.14
C TRP A 266 19.04 -9.84 6.18
N ALA A 267 19.23 -10.69 7.19
CA ALA A 267 20.30 -10.48 8.16
C ALA A 267 21.62 -10.58 7.40
N ILE A 268 22.17 -9.43 7.04
CA ILE A 268 23.57 -9.29 6.69
C ILE A 268 24.28 -9.42 8.04
N LYS A 269 24.95 -10.56 8.26
CA LYS A 269 25.91 -10.76 9.34
C LYS A 269 27.26 -10.98 8.73
#